data_AF-A0A4R3Y612-F1
#
_entry.id   AF-A0A4R3Y612-F1
#
_cell.length_a   1.000
_cell.length_b   1.000
_cell.length_c   1.000
_cell.angle_alpha   90.00
_cell.angle_beta   90.00
_cell.angle_gamma   90.00
#
_symmetry.space_group_name_H-M   'P 1'
#
loop_
_entity.id
_entity.type
_entity.pdbx_description
1 polymer ?
#
loop_
_entity_poly.entity_id
_entity_poly.type
_entity_poly.pdbx_seq_one_letter_code
_entity_poly.pdbx_strand_id
1 'polypeptide(L)'
;MMEIILGCGAQVRVTRNGVYYQAEEVLFGQGKEISDQICKPIADFEALVAMLCIFALTTYEKLTVLEMWEVIRDTARALKEYHELNSEYLANLEQGC
;
A
#
# COMPACT_ATOMS: atom_id res chain seq x y z
N MET A 1 -5.85 24.53 -9.95
CA MET A 1 -5.24 23.23 -9.58
C MET A 1 -4.91 23.30 -8.11
N MET A 2 -5.18 22.24 -7.36
CA MET A 2 -4.90 22.13 -5.92
C MET A 2 -4.26 20.78 -5.66
N GLU A 3 -3.26 20.74 -4.79
CA GLU A 3 -2.65 19.50 -4.32
C GLU A 3 -2.92 19.32 -2.83
N ILE A 4 -3.25 18.09 -2.44
CA ILE A 4 -3.58 17.70 -1.06
C ILE A 4 -2.86 16.41 -0.71
N ILE A 5 -2.43 16.30 0.54
CA ILE A 5 -1.95 15.04 1.11
C ILE A 5 -3.11 14.44 1.90
N LEU A 6 -3.52 13.23 1.54
CA LEU A 6 -4.57 12.49 2.24
C LEU A 6 -4.01 11.85 3.52
N GLY A 7 -4.89 11.49 4.46
CA GLY A 7 -4.49 10.84 5.71
C GLY A 7 -3.76 9.50 5.54
N CYS A 8 -3.91 8.85 4.38
CA CYS A 8 -3.16 7.65 4.00
C CYS A 8 -1.76 7.93 3.41
N GLY A 9 -1.32 9.19 3.39
CA GLY A 9 -0.02 9.62 2.86
C GLY A 9 0.02 9.86 1.34
N ALA A 10 -1.04 9.51 0.60
CA ALA A 10 -1.11 9.74 -0.84
C ALA A 10 -1.20 11.24 -1.17
N GLN A 11 -0.39 11.71 -2.11
CA GLN A 11 -0.47 13.05 -2.68
C GLN A 11 -1.46 13.03 -3.85
N VAL A 12 -2.47 13.90 -3.79
CA VAL A 12 -3.53 13.96 -4.80
C VAL A 12 -3.60 15.35 -5.39
N ARG A 13 -3.63 15.42 -6.71
CA ARG A 13 -3.86 16.64 -7.49
C ARG A 13 -5.30 16.67 -7.96
N VAL A 14 -5.99 17.76 -7.64
CA VAL A 14 -7.34 18.06 -8.12
C VAL A 14 -7.29 19.22 -9.10
N THR A 15 -7.76 18.97 -10.32
CA THR A 15 -7.86 19.95 -11.38
C THR A 15 -9.32 20.19 -11.72
N ARG A 16 -9.70 21.46 -11.85
CA ARG A 16 -11.05 21.87 -12.30
C ARG A 16 -10.98 22.28 -13.75
N ASN A 17 -11.67 21.53 -14.61
CA ASN A 17 -11.77 21.76 -16.05
C ASN A 17 -13.22 22.14 -16.38
N GLY A 18 -13.49 23.44 -16.39
CA GLY A 18 -14.85 23.97 -16.55
C GLY A 18 -15.74 23.57 -15.36
N VAL A 19 -16.75 22.75 -15.63
CA VAL A 19 -17.69 22.24 -14.61
C VAL A 19 -17.24 20.94 -13.96
N TYR A 20 -16.20 20.29 -14.48
CA TYR A 20 -15.74 19.00 -13.99
C TYR A 20 -14.51 19.12 -13.10
N TYR A 21 -14.44 18.26 -12.09
CA TYR A 21 -13.29 17.97 -11.27
C TYR A 21 -12.64 16.67 -11.72
N GLN A 22 -11.31 16.65 -11.76
CA GLN A 22 -10.51 15.47 -12.03
C GLN A 22 -9.49 15.33 -10.91
N ALA A 23 -9.37 14.12 -10.36
CA ALA A 23 -8.43 13.79 -9.30
C ALA A 23 -7.43 12.73 -9.77
N GLU A 24 -6.16 12.98 -9.48
CA GLU A 24 -5.03 12.15 -9.87
C GLU A 24 -4.11 11.98 -8.66
N GLU A 25 -3.65 10.75 -8.41
CA GLU A 25 -2.58 10.50 -7.47
C GLU A 25 -1.26 10.92 -8.11
N VAL A 26 -0.46 11.68 -7.38
CA VAL A 26 0.88 12.11 -7.80
C VAL A 26 1.91 11.21 -7.13
N LEU A 27 2.65 10.49 -7.97
CA LEU A 27 3.71 9.57 -7.59
C LEU A 27 5.05 10.10 -8.09
N PHE A 28 6.12 9.85 -7.35
CA PHE A 28 7.49 10.17 -7.77
C PHE A 28 8.25 8.88 -8.05
N GLY A 29 8.60 8.66 -9.33
CA GLY A 29 9.34 7.48 -9.78
C GLY A 29 10.54 7.89 -10.63
N GLN A 30 11.74 7.40 -10.30
CA GLN A 30 12.97 7.63 -11.09
C GLN A 30 13.27 9.12 -11.39
N GLY A 31 12.92 10.02 -10.46
CA GLY A 31 13.11 11.47 -10.63
C GLY A 31 12.10 12.14 -11.57
N LYS A 32 11.06 11.43 -11.99
CA LYS A 32 9.93 11.98 -12.75
C LYS A 32 8.64 11.85 -11.96
N GLU A 33 7.81 12.88 -12.09
CA GLU A 33 6.44 12.84 -11.63
C GLU A 33 5.62 11.94 -12.55
N ILE A 34 4.86 11.03 -11.96
CA ILE A 34 3.89 10.16 -12.63
C ILE A 34 2.55 10.43 -11.98
N SER A 35 1.51 10.67 -12.78
CA SER A 35 0.15 10.87 -12.30
C SER A 35 -0.73 9.68 -12.68
N ASP A 36 -1.42 9.07 -11.71
CA ASP A 36 -2.41 8.03 -11.97
C ASP A 36 -3.83 8.53 -11.68
N GLN A 37 -4.77 8.21 -12.54
CA GLN A 37 -6.12 8.77 -12.45
C GLN A 37 -6.95 8.04 -11.39
N ILE A 38 -7.40 8.76 -10.36
CA ILE A 38 -8.22 8.18 -9.27
C ILE A 38 -9.65 7.92 -9.76
N CYS A 39 -10.20 8.86 -10.54
CA CYS A 39 -11.57 8.78 -11.02
C CYS A 39 -11.76 9.47 -12.37
N LYS A 40 -12.80 9.07 -13.09
CA LYS A 40 -13.31 9.84 -14.25
C LYS A 40 -13.70 11.26 -13.82
N PRO A 41 -13.72 12.24 -14.73
CA PRO A 41 -14.15 13.60 -14.39
C PRO A 41 -15.57 13.65 -13.80
N ILE A 42 -15.75 14.43 -12.73
CA ILE A 42 -16.98 14.48 -11.91
C ILE A 42 -17.50 15.92 -11.87
N ALA A 43 -18.77 16.16 -12.15
CA ALA A 43 -19.34 17.52 -12.12
C ALA A 43 -19.71 18.00 -10.71
N ASP A 44 -19.93 17.06 -9.79
CA ASP A 44 -20.36 17.31 -8.42
C ASP A 44 -19.19 17.22 -7.43
N PHE A 45 -19.14 18.17 -6.50
CA PHE A 45 -18.09 18.24 -5.50
C PHE A 45 -18.26 17.17 -4.42
N GLU A 46 -19.49 16.85 -4.00
CA GLU A 46 -19.71 15.81 -2.98
C GLU A 46 -19.30 14.43 -3.51
N ALA A 47 -19.62 14.13 -4.77
CA ALA A 47 -19.16 12.93 -5.45
C ALA A 47 -17.62 12.86 -5.56
N LEU A 48 -16.94 13.98 -5.80
CA LEU A 48 -15.47 14.04 -5.75
C LEU A 48 -14.95 13.66 -4.35
N VAL A 49 -15.49 14.26 -3.29
CA VAL A 49 -15.08 13.96 -1.92
C VAL A 49 -15.31 12.48 -1.59
N ALA A 50 -16.46 11.93 -1.97
CA ALA A 50 -16.76 10.51 -1.77
C ALA A 50 -15.73 9.60 -2.46
N MET A 51 -15.33 9.92 -3.70
CA MET A 51 -14.31 9.17 -4.43
C MET A 51 -12.93 9.27 -3.75
N LEU A 52 -12.55 10.45 -3.26
CA LEU A 52 -11.30 10.63 -2.52
C LEU A 52 -11.29 9.85 -1.21
N CYS A 53 -12.42 9.78 -0.50
CA CYS A 53 -12.57 8.96 0.70
C CYS A 53 -12.39 7.47 0.40
N ILE A 54 -13.04 6.96 -0.65
CA ILE A 54 -12.91 5.54 -1.05
C ILE A 54 -11.46 5.21 -1.42
N PHE A 55 -10.83 6.10 -2.20
CA PHE A 55 -9.43 5.96 -2.56
C PHE A 55 -8.53 5.92 -1.31
N ALA A 56 -8.69 6.87 -0.38
CA ALA A 56 -7.91 6.94 0.84
C ALA A 56 -8.03 5.66 1.70
N LEU A 57 -9.26 5.18 1.89
CA LEU A 57 -9.54 3.95 2.64
C LEU A 57 -8.87 2.74 1.97
N THR A 58 -9.05 2.59 0.67
CA THR A 58 -8.46 1.48 -0.10
C THR A 58 -6.94 1.49 -0.02
N THR A 59 -6.32 2.67 -0.13
CA THR A 59 -4.85 2.81 -0.03
C THR A 59 -4.36 2.46 1.37
N TYR A 60 -5.04 2.94 2.41
CA TYR A 60 -4.70 2.62 3.80
C TYR A 60 -4.81 1.11 4.09
N GLU A 61 -5.88 0.46 3.63
CA GLU A 61 -6.07 -0.99 3.77
C GLU A 61 -4.96 -1.77 3.05
N LYS A 62 -4.59 -1.37 1.82
CA LYS A 62 -3.48 -1.99 1.09
C LYS A 62 -2.16 -1.88 1.84
N LEU A 63 -1.84 -0.70 2.38
CA LEU A 63 -0.62 -0.49 3.17
C LEU A 63 -0.61 -1.40 4.41
N THR A 64 -1.72 -1.44 5.15
CA THR A 64 -1.86 -2.29 6.33
C THR A 64 -1.70 -3.78 5.99
N VAL A 65 -2.28 -4.22 4.87
CA VAL A 65 -2.13 -5.60 4.39
C VAL A 65 -0.69 -5.92 4.03
N LEU A 66 0.04 -5.00 3.39
CA LEU A 66 1.46 -5.19 3.06
C LEU A 66 2.33 -5.32 4.32
N GLU A 67 2.11 -4.48 5.34
CA GLU A 67 2.80 -4.57 6.63
C GLU A 67 2.54 -5.91 7.33
N MET A 68 1.27 -6.35 7.36
CA MET A 68 0.91 -7.67 7.90
C MET A 68 1.59 -8.81 7.14
N TRP A 69 1.71 -8.71 5.82
CA TRP A 69 2.39 -9.70 4.99
C TRP A 69 3.88 -9.82 5.27
N GLU A 70 4.55 -8.71 5.61
CA GLU A 70 5.97 -8.74 6.02
C GLU A 70 6.14 -9.48 7.34
N VAL A 71 5.30 -9.18 8.34
CA VAL A 71 5.33 -9.86 9.65
C VAL A 71 5.07 -11.36 9.50
N ILE A 72 4.09 -11.75 8.68
CA ILE A 72 3.81 -13.18 8.40
C ILE A 72 5.02 -13.86 7.77
N ARG A 73 5.68 -13.19 6.83
CA ARG A 73 6.86 -13.74 6.12
C ARG A 73 8.03 -13.94 7.06
N ASP A 74 8.30 -12.97 7.92
CA ASP A 74 9.40 -13.07 8.89
C ASP A 74 9.10 -14.14 9.95
N THR A 75 7.85 -14.25 10.40
CA THR A 75 7.41 -15.32 11.29
C THR A 75 7.60 -16.69 10.63
N ALA A 76 7.20 -16.85 9.37
CA ALA A 76 7.39 -18.10 8.62
C ALA A 76 8.88 -18.45 8.45
N ARG A 77 9.74 -17.45 8.24
CA ARG A 77 11.20 -17.65 8.17
C ARG A 77 11.75 -18.16 9.50
N ALA A 78 11.40 -17.51 10.62
CA ALA A 78 11.84 -17.91 11.95
C ALA A 78 11.37 -19.34 12.31
N LEU A 79 10.14 -19.71 11.95
CA LEU A 79 9.62 -21.07 12.14
C LEU A 79 10.40 -22.10 11.32
N LYS A 80 10.77 -21.77 10.09
CA LYS A 80 11.59 -22.63 9.23
C LYS A 80 12.98 -22.85 9.82
N GLU A 81 13.65 -21.76 10.22
CA GLU A 81 14.97 -21.81 10.86
C GLU A 81 14.94 -22.65 12.15
N TYR A 82 13.92 -22.47 12.99
CA TYR A 82 13.73 -23.29 14.19
C TYR A 82 13.57 -24.79 13.85
N HIS A 83 12.78 -25.11 12.82
CA HIS A 83 12.57 -26.50 12.42
C HIS A 83 13.85 -27.16 11.88
N GLU A 84 14.62 -26.42 11.07
CA GLU A 84 15.91 -26.89 10.54
C GLU A 84 16.92 -27.13 11.67
N LEU A 85 17.10 -26.17 12.59
CA LEU A 85 17.97 -26.30 13.77
C LEU A 85 17.57 -27.48 14.66
N ASN A 86 16.27 -27.67 14.91
CA ASN A 86 15.79 -28.75 15.75
C ASN A 86 15.96 -30.12 15.07
N SER A 87 15.83 -30.18 13.74
CA SER A 87 16.08 -31.40 12.96
C SER A 87 17.56 -31.78 12.97
N GLU A 88 18.45 -30.79 12.82
CA GLU A 88 19.91 -30.99 12.94
C GLU A 88 20.30 -31.46 14.34
N TYR A 89 19.71 -30.88 15.39
CA TYR A 89 19.94 -31.29 16.77
C TYR A 89 19.53 -32.76 17.01
N LEU A 90 18.34 -33.15 16.55
CA LEU A 90 17.87 -34.54 16.66
C LEU A 90 18.75 -35.51 15.86
N ALA A 91 19.17 -35.16 14.64
CA ALA A 91 20.07 -35.99 13.84
C ALA A 91 21.45 -36.19 14.51
N ASN A 92 21.98 -35.14 15.15
CA ASN A 92 23.25 -35.22 15.88
C ASN A 92 23.15 -36.06 17.17
N LEU A 93 21.99 -36.08 17.83
CA LEU A 93 21.74 -36.96 18.97
C LEU A 93 21.67 -38.45 18.55
N GLU A 94 21.10 -38.76 17.39
CA GLU A 94 21.03 -40.13 16.87
C GLU A 94 22.38 -40.68 16.42
N GLN A 95 23.31 -39.82 15.99
CA GLN A 95 24.68 -40.21 15.59
C GLN A 95 25.67 -40.26 16.77
N GLY A 96 25.30 -39.70 17.92
CA GLY A 96 26.13 -39.60 19.13
C GLY A 96 25.96 -40.74 20.14
N CYS A 97 25.19 -41.77 19.82
CA CYS A 97 25.03 -43.03 20.57
C CYS A 97 25.54 -44.21 19.72
#